data_AF-A0A641RKG8-F1
#
_entry.id   AF-A0A641RKG8-F1
#
_cell.length_a   1.000
_cell.length_b   1.000
_cell.length_c   1.000
_cell.angle_alpha   90.00
_cell.angle_beta   90.00
_cell.angle_gamma   90.00
#
_symmetry.space_group_name_H-M   'P 1'
#
loop_
_entity.id
_entity.type
_entity.pdbx_description
1 polymer ?
#
loop_
_entity_poly.entity_id
_entity_poly.type
_entity_poly.pdbx_seq_one_letter_code
_entity_poly.pdbx_strand_id
1 'polypeptide(L)'
;MVRKEEVLARTSNGLDVFRHYLPVKWRVGRNFLNPLYADSKASCNVYYDRRSGTYRMKDFGNGDYSGDCFFLVAKLKGLDCRNAADFVEVLHTIDRELCLGLDGDSPTDGTVGTGGCRR
;
A
#
# COMPACT_ATOMS: atom_id res chain seq x y z
N MET A 1 11.05 -2.41 -14.44
CA MET A 1 10.11 -3.41 -13.87
C MET A 1 10.03 -3.15 -12.38
N VAL A 2 8.85 -2.77 -11.90
CA VAL A 2 8.63 -2.44 -10.49
C VAL A 2 8.83 -3.68 -9.62
N ARG A 3 9.69 -3.58 -8.60
CA ARG A 3 9.95 -4.68 -7.67
C ARG A 3 9.20 -4.47 -6.35
N LYS A 4 8.74 -5.57 -5.76
CA LYS A 4 8.05 -5.58 -4.47
C LYS A 4 8.86 -4.88 -3.37
N GLU A 5 10.16 -5.16 -3.31
CA GLU A 5 11.07 -4.65 -2.30
C GLU A 5 11.24 -3.13 -2.43
N GLU A 6 11.27 -2.61 -3.66
CA GLU A 6 11.37 -1.17 -3.92
C GLU A 6 10.08 -0.44 -3.54
N VAL A 7 8.91 -1.04 -3.86
CA VAL A 7 7.62 -0.49 -3.41
C VAL A 7 7.59 -0.42 -1.88
N LEU A 8 7.99 -1.48 -1.17
CA LEU A 8 8.04 -1.46 0.29
C LEU A 8 9.02 -0.40 0.82
N ALA A 9 10.20 -0.27 0.22
CA ALA A 9 11.20 0.73 0.62
C ALA A 9 10.70 2.17 0.43
N ARG A 10 9.99 2.44 -0.67
CA ARG A 10 9.45 3.77 -0.99
C ARG A 10 8.17 4.13 -0.22
N THR A 11 7.50 3.15 0.39
CA THR A 11 6.19 3.34 1.06
C THR A 11 6.24 3.11 2.58
N SER A 12 7.41 3.31 3.19
CA SER A 12 7.62 3.10 4.63
C SER A 12 7.22 1.68 5.07
N ASN A 13 7.64 0.66 4.32
CA ASN A 13 7.28 -0.75 4.46
C ASN A 13 5.76 -1.02 4.30
N GLY A 14 5.12 -0.34 3.35
CA GLY A 14 3.71 -0.49 3.01
C GLY A 14 2.74 0.39 3.80
N LEU A 15 3.21 1.17 4.77
CA LEU A 15 2.36 2.04 5.58
C LEU A 15 1.66 3.12 4.75
N ASP A 16 2.39 3.71 3.81
CA ASP A 16 1.89 4.83 3.03
C ASP A 16 0.80 4.38 2.04
N VAL A 17 0.86 3.11 1.60
CA VAL A 17 -0.21 2.46 0.83
C VAL A 17 -1.49 2.41 1.65
N PHE A 18 -1.45 1.93 2.90
CA PHE A 18 -2.64 1.92 3.76
C PHE A 18 -3.21 3.32 3.98
N ARG A 19 -2.36 4.32 4.16
CA ARG A 19 -2.81 5.72 4.34
C ARG A 19 -3.51 6.27 3.10
N HIS A 20 -3.05 5.88 1.92
CA HIS A 20 -3.66 6.27 0.66
C HIS A 20 -5.04 5.63 0.47
N TYR A 21 -5.16 4.32 0.73
CA TYR A 21 -6.38 3.55 0.42
C TYR A 21 -7.43 3.52 1.55
N LEU A 22 -7.10 3.93 2.77
CA LEU A 22 -8.04 4.00 3.89
C LEU A 22 -8.31 5.47 4.23
N PRO A 23 -9.31 6.12 3.59
CA PRO A 23 -9.55 7.57 3.63
C PRO A 23 -10.22 8.04 4.93
N VAL A 24 -9.78 7.52 6.07
CA VAL A 24 -10.28 7.89 7.40
C VAL A 24 -9.09 8.16 8.32
N LYS A 25 -9.33 8.90 9.41
CA LYS A 25 -8.29 9.09 10.43
C LYS A 25 -8.16 7.81 11.26
N TRP A 26 -6.98 7.22 11.26
CA TRP A 26 -6.63 6.07 12.08
C TRP A 26 -5.21 6.18 12.61
N ARG A 27 -4.87 5.31 13.57
CA ARG A 27 -3.55 5.25 14.19
C ARG A 27 -3.05 3.82 14.16
N VAL A 28 -1.77 3.64 13.83
CA VAL A 28 -1.11 2.34 13.86
C VAL A 28 -1.33 1.68 15.23
N GLY A 29 -1.70 0.40 15.23
CA GLY A 29 -1.91 -0.40 16.42
C GLY A 29 -3.21 -0.12 17.19
N ARG A 30 -4.10 0.74 16.67
CA ARG A 30 -5.42 0.99 17.25
C ARG A 30 -6.52 0.58 16.29
N ASN A 31 -7.60 0.06 16.84
CA ASN A 31 -8.78 -0.27 16.06
C ASN A 31 -9.50 1.00 15.57
N PHE A 32 -10.02 0.94 14.35
CA PHE A 32 -10.86 1.95 13.70
C PHE A 32 -11.95 1.26 12.87
N LEU A 33 -12.94 2.03 12.42
CA LEU A 33 -14.00 1.53 11.54
C LEU A 33 -13.43 1.26 10.15
N ASN A 34 -13.66 0.07 9.60
CA ASN A 34 -13.20 -0.23 8.25
C ASN A 34 -13.98 0.61 7.21
N PRO A 35 -13.34 1.52 6.44
CA PRO A 35 -14.04 2.35 5.48
C PRO A 35 -14.49 1.59 4.21
N LEU A 36 -14.11 0.32 4.07
CA LEU A 36 -14.32 -0.46 2.84
C LEU A 36 -15.65 -1.22 2.81
N TYR A 37 -16.41 -1.18 3.91
CA TYR A 37 -17.78 -1.68 4.00
C TYR A 37 -18.54 -0.93 5.10
N ALA A 38 -19.83 -1.22 5.27
CA ALA A 38 -20.63 -0.67 6.36
C ALA A 38 -20.23 -1.32 7.70
N ASP A 39 -19.13 -0.84 8.30
CA ASP A 39 -18.65 -1.30 9.59
C ASP A 39 -19.32 -0.54 10.74
N SER A 40 -19.84 -1.28 11.71
CA SER A 40 -20.59 -0.71 12.85
C SER A 40 -19.79 -0.69 14.15
N LYS A 41 -18.64 -1.40 14.18
CA LYS A 41 -17.78 -1.50 15.37
C LYS A 41 -16.33 -1.48 14.92
N ALA A 42 -15.51 -0.64 15.57
CA ALA A 42 -14.09 -0.50 15.23
C ALA A 42 -13.36 -1.86 15.22
N SER A 43 -13.23 -2.45 14.03
CA SER A 43 -12.74 -3.82 13.84
C SER A 43 -11.43 -3.88 13.08
N CYS A 44 -11.08 -2.83 12.32
CA CYS A 44 -9.87 -2.78 11.51
C CYS A 44 -8.68 -2.19 12.29
N ASN A 45 -7.48 -2.73 12.09
CA ASN A 45 -6.24 -2.27 12.68
C ASN A 45 -5.10 -2.42 11.67
N VAL A 46 -4.30 -1.37 11.49
CA VAL A 46 -3.04 -1.44 10.75
C VAL A 46 -1.89 -1.48 11.77
N TYR A 47 -1.05 -2.50 11.70
CA TYR A 47 0.03 -2.75 12.66
C TYR A 47 1.33 -3.13 11.94
N TYR A 48 2.46 -2.89 12.60
CA TYR A 48 3.76 -3.33 12.09
C TYR A 48 4.01 -4.79 12.49
N ASP A 49 4.13 -5.67 11.51
CA ASP A 49 4.43 -7.07 11.72
C ASP A 49 5.95 -7.28 11.70
N ARG A 50 6.52 -7.45 12.90
CA ARG A 50 7.98 -7.62 13.07
C ARG A 50 8.54 -8.86 12.38
N ARG A 51 7.72 -9.89 12.11
CA ARG A 51 8.18 -11.11 11.45
C ARG A 51 8.41 -10.90 9.96
N SER A 52 7.53 -10.13 9.31
CA SER A 52 7.65 -9.80 7.90
C SER A 52 8.43 -8.51 7.63
N GLY A 53 8.62 -7.65 8.64
CA GLY A 53 9.24 -6.35 8.47
C GLY A 53 8.34 -5.35 7.73
N THR A 54 7.03 -5.61 7.69
CA THR A 54 6.06 -4.81 6.91
C THR A 54 4.83 -4.45 7.73
N TYR A 55 4.14 -3.39 7.31
CA TYR A 55 2.82 -3.09 7.86
C TYR A 55 1.77 -4.03 7.29
N ARG A 56 0.81 -4.43 8.13
CA ARG A 56 -0.30 -5.31 7.78
C ARG A 56 -1.59 -4.76 8.35
N MET A 57 -2.69 -5.10 7.68
CA MET A 57 -4.03 -4.82 8.14
C MET A 57 -4.66 -6.10 8.68
N LYS A 58 -5.31 -5.99 9.84
CA LYS A 58 -6.18 -7.03 10.38
C LYS A 58 -7.54 -6.44 10.65
N ASP A 59 -8.56 -7.13 10.20
CA ASP A 59 -9.94 -6.80 10.45
C ASP A 59 -10.61 -7.95 11.20
N PHE A 60 -11.09 -7.64 12.40
CA PHE A 60 -11.77 -8.60 13.28
C PHE A 60 -13.27 -8.76 12.94
N GLY A 61 -13.84 -7.85 12.16
CA GLY A 61 -15.25 -7.86 11.75
C GLY A 61 -15.44 -8.63 10.45
N ASN A 62 -14.56 -8.37 9.47
CA ASN A 62 -14.50 -9.13 8.24
C ASN A 62 -13.06 -9.54 7.90
N GLY A 63 -12.74 -10.83 8.14
CA GLY A 63 -11.42 -11.40 7.92
C GLY A 63 -10.92 -11.27 6.47
N ASP A 64 -11.82 -11.15 5.49
CA ASP A 64 -11.47 -11.04 4.08
C ASP A 64 -10.71 -9.74 3.75
N TYR A 65 -10.73 -8.75 4.63
CA TYR A 65 -9.95 -7.51 4.48
C TYR A 65 -8.61 -7.58 5.21
N SER A 66 -8.24 -8.71 5.82
CA SER A 66 -6.94 -8.86 6.49
C SER A 66 -5.84 -9.24 5.50
N GLY A 67 -4.72 -8.54 5.51
CA GLY A 67 -3.63 -8.77 4.55
C GLY A 67 -2.47 -7.78 4.68
N ASP A 68 -1.52 -7.89 3.75
CA ASP A 68 -0.51 -6.85 3.55
C ASP A 68 -1.04 -5.75 2.62
N CYS A 69 -0.20 -4.74 2.35
CA CYS A 69 -0.60 -3.63 1.49
C CYS A 69 -0.94 -4.06 0.06
N PHE A 70 -0.23 -5.06 -0.50
CA PHE A 70 -0.49 -5.56 -1.85
C PHE A 70 -1.84 -6.27 -1.94
N PHE A 71 -2.17 -7.10 -0.94
CA PHE A 71 -3.48 -7.73 -0.83
C PHE A 71 -4.61 -6.71 -0.79
N LEU A 72 -4.45 -5.63 -0.01
CA LEU A 72 -5.45 -4.57 0.04
C LEU A 72 -5.70 -3.97 -1.36
N VAL A 73 -4.64 -3.58 -2.07
CA VAL A 73 -4.76 -3.00 -3.41
C VAL A 73 -5.37 -4.00 -4.38
N ALA A 74 -4.90 -5.24 -4.38
CA ALA A 74 -5.45 -6.31 -5.22
C ALA A 74 -6.96 -6.46 -5.00
N LYS A 75 -7.39 -6.55 -3.73
CA LYS A 75 -8.80 -6.67 -3.38
C LYS A 75 -9.62 -5.48 -3.88
N LEU A 76 -9.12 -4.25 -3.73
CA LEU A 76 -9.82 -3.05 -4.19
C LEU A 76 -9.88 -2.93 -5.72
N LYS A 77 -8.92 -3.53 -6.43
CA LYS A 77 -8.88 -3.54 -7.90
C LYS A 77 -9.52 -4.80 -8.52
N GLY A 78 -9.97 -5.75 -7.69
CA GLY A 78 -10.54 -7.01 -8.17
C GLY A 78 -9.50 -7.96 -8.78
N LEU A 79 -8.25 -7.91 -8.30
CA LEU A 79 -7.11 -8.69 -8.75
C LEU A 79 -6.76 -9.81 -7.75
N ASP A 80 -6.09 -10.87 -8.21
CA ASP A 80 -5.65 -12.00 -7.37
C ASP A 80 -4.12 -12.09 -7.29
N CYS A 81 -3.54 -11.83 -6.10
CA CYS A 81 -2.10 -11.92 -5.87
C CYS A 81 -1.49 -13.32 -6.08
N ARG A 82 -2.30 -14.39 -6.21
CA ARG A 82 -1.81 -15.73 -6.57
C ARG A 82 -1.44 -15.82 -8.05
N ASN A 83 -2.01 -14.94 -8.88
CA ASN A 83 -1.63 -14.79 -10.27
C ASN A 83 -0.48 -13.78 -10.39
N ALA A 84 0.60 -14.17 -11.07
CA ALA A 84 1.78 -13.33 -11.23
C ALA A 84 1.50 -12.05 -12.05
N ALA A 85 0.64 -12.12 -13.07
CA ALA A 85 0.30 -10.96 -13.89
C ALA A 85 -0.48 -9.92 -13.08
N ASP A 86 -1.47 -10.38 -12.32
CA ASP A 86 -2.26 -9.55 -11.41
C ASP A 86 -1.37 -8.91 -10.33
N PHE A 87 -0.43 -9.68 -9.76
CA PHE A 87 0.51 -9.14 -8.79
C PHE A 87 1.40 -8.05 -9.38
N VAL A 88 1.86 -8.22 -10.62
CA VAL A 88 2.61 -7.17 -11.33
C VAL A 88 1.75 -5.92 -11.56
N GLU A 89 0.48 -6.07 -11.95
CA GLU A 89 -0.45 -4.94 -12.09
C GLU A 89 -0.69 -4.22 -10.76
N VAL A 90 -0.72 -4.95 -9.64
CA VAL A 90 -0.79 -4.34 -8.29
C VAL A 90 0.44 -3.48 -8.01
N LEU A 91 1.64 -3.94 -8.37
CA LEU A 91 2.87 -3.15 -8.19
C LEU A 91 2.85 -1.86 -9.03
N HIS A 92 2.46 -1.96 -10.30
CA HIS A 92 2.31 -0.81 -11.20
C HIS A 92 1.22 0.16 -10.73
N THR A 93 0.11 -0.36 -10.21
CA THR A 93 -0.96 0.45 -9.64
C THR A 93 -0.46 1.27 -8.46
N ILE A 94 0.29 0.66 -7.54
CA ILE A 94 0.88 1.37 -6.39
C ILE A 94 1.89 2.42 -6.87
N ASP A 95 2.78 2.08 -7.80
CA ASP A 95 3.75 3.03 -8.36
C ASP A 95 3.06 4.26 -8.96
N ARG A 96 2.01 4.04 -9.75
CA ARG A 96 1.24 5.10 -10.42
C ARG A 96 0.42 5.95 -9.45
N GLU A 97 -0.28 5.34 -8.49
CA GLU A 97 -1.19 6.07 -7.59
C GLU A 97 -0.44 6.80 -6.45
N LEU A 98 0.73 6.30 -6.04
CA LEU A 98 1.59 6.97 -5.07
C LEU A 98 2.73 7.76 -5.72
N CYS A 99 2.81 7.78 -7.06
CA CYS A 99 3.84 8.46 -7.83
C CYS A 99 5.28 8.09 -7.39
N LEU A 100 5.57 6.79 -7.23
CA LEU A 100 6.86 6.34 -6.68
C LEU A 100 8.00 6.42 -7.71
N GLY A 101 7.70 6.40 -9.01
CA GLY A 101 8.67 6.54 -10.10
C GLY A 101 9.57 5.30 -10.26
N LEU A 102 9.01 4.10 -10.07
CA LEU A 102 9.72 2.82 -10.15
C LEU A 102 9.67 2.16 -11.53
N ASP A 103 8.73 2.57 -12.39
CA ASP A 103 8.63 2.06 -13.76
C ASP A 103 9.75 2.51 -14.70
N GLY A 104 10.53 3.54 -14.33
CA GLY A 104 11.55 4.14 -15.19
C GLY A 104 12.94 4.16 -14.56
N ASP A 105 13.75 3.14 -14.82
CA ASP A 105 15.20 3.31 -14.82
C ASP A 105 15.61 3.84 -16.20
N SER A 106 15.64 5.17 -16.33
CA SER A 106 16.60 5.81 -17.23
C SER A 106 17.74 6.31 -16.35
N PRO A 107 19.01 5.97 -16.62
CA PRO A 107 20.12 6.48 -15.84
C PRO A 107 20.26 7.97 -16.16
N THR A 108 19.74 8.84 -15.30
CA THR A 108 20.25 10.20 -15.24
C THR A 108 21.49 10.18 -14.38
N ASP A 109 22.60 9.76 -15.00
CA ASP A 109 23.88 10.33 -14.63
C ASP A 109 23.86 11.82 -15.02
N GLY A 110 24.31 12.68 -14.11
CA GLY A 110 24.52 14.12 -14.38
C GLY A 110 23.53 15.11 -13.76
N THR A 111 23.90 15.62 -12.58
CA THR A 111 24.01 17.05 -12.27
C THR A 111 22.80 18.00 -12.48
N VAL A 112 22.22 18.42 -11.34
CA VAL A 112 21.67 19.75 -10.99
C VAL A 112 20.45 20.28 -11.77
N GLY A 113 19.35 20.53 -11.03
CA GLY A 113 18.25 21.39 -11.48
C GLY A 113 17.14 21.50 -10.43
N THR A 114 17.20 22.53 -9.60
CA THR A 114 16.13 22.98 -8.69
C THR A 114 14.78 23.11 -9.38
N GLY A 115 13.70 22.59 -8.78
CA GLY A 115 12.34 22.88 -9.24
C GLY A 115 11.28 22.13 -8.45
N GLY A 116 10.81 22.73 -7.36
CA GLY A 116 9.79 22.14 -6.50
C GLY A 116 8.44 21.98 -7.19
N CYS A 117 7.79 20.84 -6.95
CA CYS A 117 6.37 20.67 -7.22
C CYS A 117 5.62 20.56 -5.89
N ARG A 118 5.10 21.72 -5.44
CA ARG A 118 3.95 21.81 -4.55
C ARG A 118 2.72 22.07 -5.43
N ARG A 119 1.69 21.24 -5.32
CA ARG A 119 0.30 21.65 -5.08
C ARG A 119 -0.53 20.45 -4.70
#